data_AF-A0A4Q3HQV8-F1
#
_entry.id   AF-A0A4Q3HQV8-F1
#
_cell.length_a   1.000
_cell.length_b   1.000
_cell.length_c   1.000
_cell.angle_alpha   90.00
_cell.angle_beta   90.00
_cell.angle_gamma   90.00
#
_symmetry.space_group_name_H-M   'P 1'
#
loop_
_entity.id
_entity.type
_entity.pdbx_description
1 polymer ?
#
loop_
_entity_poly.entity_id
_entity_poly.type
_entity_poly.pdbx_seq_one_letter_code
_entity_poly.pdbx_strand_id
1 'polypeptide(L)'
;RGGVKMGDFKMIDTMIKDGLTDAFYGYHMGITAENIARQWQLSREEQDQFAVSSQNKAEAAQVAGRFRDEIVPFLIQTRKGDVCVENDEYIRAGATLEGMAKLRPAFDKEGTVTAANASGLNDGAAAALLMTEEEAGRRGIAPLARIVSWATAGVDPQIMGTGPIPASRRALEKAGWKIGDVDLIEANEAFAAQSCAVTRDLGLDPSLVNVNGGAIAIGHPIGASGARILNTLLFEMKRRGAKKGLATLCIGGGMGVAMCLEAL
;
A
#
# COMPACT_ATOMS: atom_id res chain seq x y z
N ARG A 1 23.82 -18.89 -18.54
CA ARG A 1 23.46 -19.28 -19.92
C ARG A 1 24.49 -20.25 -20.53
N GLY A 2 25.80 -20.05 -20.33
CA GLY A 2 26.85 -20.98 -20.77
C GLY A 2 27.06 -22.27 -19.94
N GLY A 3 26.08 -22.65 -19.10
CA GLY A 3 26.15 -23.83 -18.22
C GLY A 3 27.08 -23.68 -17.00
N VAL A 4 26.79 -24.45 -15.94
CA VAL A 4 27.70 -24.68 -14.81
C VAL A 4 28.38 -26.01 -15.08
N LYS A 5 29.70 -26.01 -15.29
CA LYS A 5 30.44 -27.21 -15.75
C LYS A 5 30.57 -28.30 -14.68
N MET A 6 30.81 -27.92 -13.42
CA MET A 6 30.90 -28.81 -12.27
C MET A 6 30.78 -27.97 -10.99
N GLY A 7 30.15 -28.51 -9.94
CA GLY A 7 29.92 -27.82 -8.66
C GLY A 7 28.49 -27.32 -8.47
N ASP A 8 28.23 -26.76 -7.29
CA ASP A 8 26.89 -26.30 -6.90
C ASP A 8 26.42 -25.12 -7.76
N PHE A 9 25.10 -25.02 -7.94
CA PHE A 9 24.47 -23.86 -8.55
C PHE A 9 23.22 -23.46 -7.75
N LYS A 10 22.92 -22.16 -7.71
CA LYS A 10 21.74 -21.64 -7.03
C LYS A 10 20.60 -21.46 -8.04
N MET A 11 19.45 -22.05 -7.72
CA MET A 11 18.18 -21.66 -8.32
C MET A 11 17.69 -20.39 -7.62
N ILE A 12 17.46 -19.34 -8.40
CA ILE A 12 17.12 -18.02 -7.88
C ILE A 12 15.61 -17.85 -7.91
N ASP A 13 15.03 -17.49 -6.77
CA ASP A 13 13.66 -17.01 -6.67
C ASP A 13 13.60 -15.58 -7.22
N THR A 14 12.92 -15.40 -8.35
CA THR A 14 12.79 -14.10 -9.02
C THR A 14 11.87 -13.16 -8.26
N MET A 15 10.85 -13.65 -7.58
CA MET A 15 9.97 -12.80 -6.77
C MET A 15 10.77 -12.15 -5.64
N ILE A 16 11.61 -12.93 -4.95
CA ILE A 16 12.47 -12.40 -3.90
C ILE A 16 13.55 -11.49 -4.47
N LYS A 17 14.30 -11.95 -5.48
CA LYS A 17 15.45 -11.21 -6.01
C LYS A 17 15.04 -9.91 -6.69
N ASP A 18 14.00 -9.95 -7.52
CA ASP A 18 13.66 -8.84 -8.40
C ASP A 18 12.63 -7.89 -7.76
N GLY A 19 11.84 -8.37 -6.79
CA GLY A 19 10.79 -7.58 -6.13
C GLY A 19 11.04 -7.22 -4.66
N LEU A 20 11.77 -8.05 -3.91
CA LEU A 20 11.80 -7.97 -2.43
C LEU A 20 13.20 -7.88 -1.83
N THR A 21 14.25 -7.86 -2.65
CA THR A 21 15.64 -7.74 -2.19
C THR A 21 16.16 -6.36 -2.54
N ASP A 22 16.77 -5.69 -1.56
CA ASP A 22 17.44 -4.43 -1.82
C ASP A 22 18.69 -4.67 -2.67
N ALA A 23 18.76 -4.00 -3.82
CA ALA A 23 19.85 -4.21 -4.78
C ALA A 23 21.21 -3.66 -4.29
N PHE A 24 21.22 -2.75 -3.32
CA PHE A 24 22.42 -2.08 -2.83
C PHE A 24 23.01 -2.79 -1.61
N TYR A 25 22.15 -3.21 -0.67
CA TYR A 25 22.53 -3.83 0.60
C TYR A 25 22.33 -5.35 0.63
N GLY A 26 21.64 -5.93 -0.35
CA GLY A 26 21.53 -7.38 -0.53
C GLY A 26 20.65 -8.12 0.50
N TYR A 27 19.81 -7.39 1.24
CA TYR A 27 18.87 -7.97 2.21
C TYR A 27 17.41 -7.77 1.80
N HIS A 28 16.49 -8.46 2.47
CA HIS A 28 15.05 -8.37 2.21
C HIS A 28 14.46 -7.01 2.61
N MET A 29 13.41 -6.54 1.93
CA MET A 29 12.69 -5.29 2.25
C MET A 29 12.23 -5.23 3.72
N GLY A 30 11.93 -6.38 4.32
CA GLY A 30 11.59 -6.48 5.75
C GLY A 30 12.68 -5.96 6.69
N ILE A 31 13.96 -6.05 6.30
CA ILE A 31 15.08 -5.46 7.07
C ILE A 31 15.06 -3.93 7.01
N THR A 32 14.60 -3.33 5.90
CA THR A 32 14.40 -1.87 5.84
C THR A 32 13.31 -1.41 6.81
N ALA A 33 12.27 -2.24 7.01
CA ALA A 33 11.23 -1.96 7.98
C ALA A 33 11.77 -2.06 9.42
N GLU A 34 12.64 -3.03 9.72
CA GLU A 34 13.34 -3.09 11.02
C GLU A 34 14.27 -1.90 11.25
N ASN A 35 14.98 -1.43 10.21
CA ASN A 35 15.79 -0.21 10.28
C ASN A 35 14.93 1.00 10.68
N ILE A 36 13.77 1.16 10.04
CA ILE A 36 12.81 2.22 10.37
C ILE A 36 12.27 2.03 11.78
N ALA A 37 11.86 0.82 12.18
CA ALA A 37 11.36 0.56 13.52
C ALA A 37 12.39 0.97 14.60
N ARG A 38 13.66 0.64 14.39
CA ARG A 38 14.76 1.06 15.29
C ARG A 38 14.98 2.57 15.30
N GLN A 39 15.07 3.20 14.11
CA GLN A 39 15.36 4.65 14.01
C GLN A 39 14.20 5.52 14.52
N TRP A 40 12.95 5.13 14.26
CA TRP A 40 11.75 5.84 14.72
C TRP A 40 11.27 5.40 16.11
N GLN A 41 11.95 4.43 16.74
CA GLN A 41 11.62 3.85 18.04
C GLN A 41 10.19 3.30 18.09
N LEU A 42 9.80 2.58 17.03
CA LEU A 42 8.48 1.97 16.91
C LEU A 42 8.50 0.58 17.55
N SER A 43 7.77 0.44 18.64
CA SER A 43 7.62 -0.82 19.35
C SER A 43 6.89 -1.86 18.51
N ARG A 44 7.07 -3.13 18.89
CA ARG A 44 6.30 -4.24 18.33
C ARG A 44 4.80 -4.05 18.55
N GLU A 45 4.40 -3.55 19.72
CA GLU A 45 2.99 -3.39 20.07
C GLU A 45 2.30 -2.30 19.25
N GLU A 46 2.98 -1.17 19.00
CA GLU A 46 2.47 -0.14 18.08
C GLU A 46 2.25 -0.69 16.66
N GLN A 47 3.18 -1.52 16.18
CA GLN A 47 3.06 -2.16 14.86
C GLN A 47 1.90 -3.16 14.80
N ASP A 48 1.73 -3.99 15.82
CA ASP A 48 0.63 -4.96 15.88
C ASP A 48 -0.72 -4.24 16.06
N GLN A 49 -0.79 -3.17 16.85
CA GLN A 49 -2.00 -2.37 17.01
C GLN A 49 -2.43 -1.71 15.68
N PHE A 50 -1.47 -1.19 14.91
CA PHE A 50 -1.71 -0.66 13.57
C PHE A 50 -2.26 -1.75 12.65
N ALA A 51 -1.66 -2.94 12.67
CA ALA A 51 -2.07 -4.06 11.84
C ALA A 51 -3.49 -4.56 12.18
N VAL A 52 -3.84 -4.68 13.47
CA VAL A 52 -5.21 -5.02 13.91
C VAL A 52 -6.20 -3.98 13.41
N SER A 53 -5.85 -2.68 13.52
CA SER A 53 -6.71 -1.61 13.01
C SER A 53 -6.95 -1.73 11.50
N SER A 54 -5.90 -2.03 10.72
CA SER A 54 -6.02 -2.24 9.27
C SER A 54 -6.95 -3.41 8.94
N GLN A 55 -6.77 -4.56 9.59
CA GLN A 55 -7.62 -5.75 9.41
C GLN A 55 -9.09 -5.46 9.74
N ASN A 56 -9.35 -4.84 10.89
CA ASN A 56 -10.72 -4.57 11.33
C ASN A 56 -11.41 -3.51 10.45
N LYS A 57 -10.68 -2.52 9.94
CA LYS A 57 -11.21 -1.55 8.96
C LYS A 57 -11.55 -2.24 7.63
N ALA A 58 -10.70 -3.16 7.16
CA ALA A 58 -10.93 -3.92 5.94
C ALA A 58 -12.11 -4.88 6.06
N GLU A 59 -12.21 -5.62 7.16
CA GLU A 59 -13.36 -6.49 7.47
C GLU A 59 -14.66 -5.68 7.45
N ALA A 60 -14.70 -4.56 8.17
CA ALA A 60 -15.87 -3.69 8.20
C ALA A 60 -16.23 -3.12 6.82
N ALA A 61 -15.23 -2.75 6.01
CA ALA A 61 -15.45 -2.25 4.65
C ALA A 61 -16.00 -3.32 3.71
N GLN A 62 -15.47 -4.54 3.78
CA GLN A 62 -15.91 -5.68 2.98
C GLN A 62 -17.34 -6.10 3.34
N VAL A 63 -17.65 -6.23 4.64
CA VAL A 63 -19.00 -6.55 5.13
C VAL A 63 -20.01 -5.47 4.72
N ALA A 64 -19.61 -4.19 4.76
CA ALA A 64 -20.45 -3.07 4.31
C ALA A 64 -20.52 -2.93 2.78
N GLY A 65 -19.83 -3.78 2.01
CA GLY A 65 -19.83 -3.77 0.55
C GLY A 65 -19.14 -2.56 -0.07
N ARG A 66 -18.21 -1.91 0.63
CA ARG A 66 -17.54 -0.68 0.16
C ARG A 66 -16.67 -0.89 -1.07
N PHE A 67 -16.16 -2.10 -1.28
CA PHE A 67 -15.32 -2.44 -2.44
C PHE A 67 -16.11 -2.88 -3.68
N ARG A 68 -17.45 -3.02 -3.59
CA ARG A 68 -18.28 -3.56 -4.68
C ARG A 68 -18.22 -2.72 -5.95
N ASP A 69 -18.08 -1.41 -5.80
CA ASP A 69 -18.04 -0.49 -6.94
C ASP A 69 -16.66 -0.45 -7.62
N GLU A 70 -15.59 -0.86 -6.92
CA GLU A 70 -14.21 -0.82 -7.45
C GLU A 70 -13.68 -2.19 -7.92
N ILE A 71 -14.27 -3.30 -7.44
CA ILE A 71 -13.87 -4.66 -7.83
C ILE A 71 -14.67 -5.11 -9.05
N VAL A 72 -13.95 -5.52 -10.10
CA VAL A 72 -14.53 -6.25 -11.23
C VAL A 72 -14.37 -7.74 -10.98
N PRO A 73 -15.46 -8.54 -10.98
CA PRO A 73 -15.38 -9.98 -10.77
C PRO A 73 -14.50 -10.69 -11.81
N PHE A 74 -13.61 -11.57 -11.36
CA PHE A 74 -12.74 -12.36 -12.20
C PHE A 74 -13.24 -13.82 -12.28
N LEU A 75 -13.65 -14.24 -13.48
CA LEU A 75 -14.15 -15.59 -13.72
C LEU A 75 -13.01 -16.52 -14.16
N ILE A 76 -12.77 -17.55 -13.36
CA ILE A 76 -11.80 -18.62 -13.63
C ILE A 76 -12.55 -19.82 -14.19
N GLN A 77 -12.35 -20.10 -15.48
CA GLN A 77 -12.92 -21.29 -16.11
C GLN A 77 -12.16 -22.54 -15.66
N THR A 78 -12.85 -23.48 -15.02
CA THR A 78 -12.28 -24.76 -14.61
C THR A 78 -13.01 -25.93 -15.27
N ARG A 79 -12.40 -27.12 -15.24
CA ARG A 79 -13.05 -28.35 -15.73
C ARG A 79 -14.33 -28.71 -14.96
N LYS A 80 -14.52 -28.19 -13.74
CA LYS A 80 -15.68 -28.48 -12.87
C LYS A 80 -16.74 -27.36 -12.88
N GLY A 81 -16.53 -26.31 -13.68
CA GLY A 81 -17.36 -25.11 -13.71
C GLY A 81 -16.56 -23.85 -13.42
N ASP A 82 -17.20 -22.69 -13.58
CA ASP A 82 -16.56 -21.40 -13.39
C ASP A 82 -16.49 -21.04 -11.90
N VAL A 83 -15.35 -20.50 -11.47
CA VAL A 83 -15.14 -19.95 -10.13
C VAL A 83 -15.06 -18.43 -10.24
N CYS A 84 -15.92 -17.72 -9.53
CA CYS A 84 -15.92 -16.26 -9.48
C CYS A 84 -15.07 -15.78 -8.30
N VAL A 85 -14.08 -14.92 -8.58
CA VAL A 85 -13.29 -14.20 -7.58
C VAL A 85 -13.72 -12.74 -7.59
N GLU A 86 -14.40 -12.30 -6.54
CA GLU A 86 -15.02 -10.97 -6.45
C GLU A 86 -14.83 -10.30 -5.07
N ASN A 87 -14.02 -10.92 -4.20
CA ASN A 87 -13.76 -10.47 -2.85
C ASN A 87 -12.26 -10.55 -2.56
N ASP A 88 -11.74 -9.57 -1.81
CA ASP A 88 -10.39 -9.65 -1.26
C ASP A 88 -10.30 -10.80 -0.25
N GLU A 89 -9.48 -11.82 -0.57
CA GLU A 89 -9.36 -13.04 0.23
C GLU A 89 -8.30 -12.96 1.33
N TYR A 90 -7.44 -11.93 1.31
CA TYR A 90 -6.33 -11.79 2.27
C TYR A 90 -6.77 -11.24 3.63
N ILE A 91 -7.97 -10.66 3.70
CA ILE A 91 -8.54 -10.07 4.92
C ILE A 91 -8.77 -11.15 5.96
N ARG A 92 -8.22 -10.96 7.17
CA ARG A 92 -8.39 -11.87 8.31
C ARG A 92 -9.46 -11.33 9.24
N ALA A 93 -10.69 -11.81 9.06
CA ALA A 93 -11.80 -11.47 9.93
C ALA A 93 -11.54 -11.83 11.40
N GLY A 94 -11.94 -10.96 12.32
CA GLY A 94 -11.77 -11.15 13.75
C GLY A 94 -10.32 -11.07 14.23
N ALA A 95 -9.49 -10.26 13.58
CA ALA A 95 -8.10 -10.07 13.97
C ALA A 95 -8.01 -9.45 15.39
N THR A 96 -7.20 -10.06 16.26
CA THR A 96 -6.99 -9.58 17.64
C THR A 96 -5.52 -9.30 17.92
N LEU A 97 -5.27 -8.37 18.83
CA LEU A 97 -3.91 -8.03 19.27
C LEU A 97 -3.20 -9.25 19.88
N GLU A 98 -3.91 -10.03 20.71
CA GLU A 98 -3.38 -11.30 21.25
C GLU A 98 -3.00 -12.31 20.17
N GLY A 99 -3.74 -12.35 19.06
CA GLY A 99 -3.42 -13.20 17.92
C GLY A 99 -2.12 -12.77 17.24
N MET A 100 -1.96 -11.47 17.00
CA MET A 100 -0.77 -10.91 16.35
C MET A 100 0.48 -11.02 17.24
N ALA A 101 0.36 -10.75 18.55
CA ALA A 101 1.47 -10.78 19.50
C ALA A 101 2.16 -12.15 19.60
N LYS A 102 1.44 -13.24 19.27
CA LYS A 102 1.99 -14.62 19.27
C LYS A 102 2.94 -14.89 18.11
N LEU A 103 2.94 -14.06 17.06
CA LEU A 103 3.79 -14.30 15.90
C LEU A 103 5.24 -13.94 16.16
N ARG A 104 6.12 -14.81 15.66
CA ARG A 104 7.57 -14.62 15.69
C ARG A 104 7.99 -13.58 14.64
N PRO A 105 9.08 -12.84 14.90
CA PRO A 105 9.71 -12.00 13.89
C PRO A 105 10.03 -12.76 12.60
N ALA A 106 9.78 -12.12 11.45
CA ALA A 106 9.89 -12.74 10.13
C ALA A 106 11.26 -12.54 9.46
N PHE A 107 11.98 -11.46 9.81
CA PHE A 107 13.19 -11.04 9.09
C PHE A 107 14.44 -10.97 9.96
N ASP A 108 14.29 -10.54 11.22
CA ASP A 108 15.36 -10.50 12.21
C ASP A 108 14.90 -11.25 13.46
N LYS A 109 15.75 -12.10 14.05
CA LYS A 109 15.38 -12.93 15.22
C LYS A 109 15.02 -12.09 16.44
N GLU A 110 15.63 -10.92 16.58
CA GLU A 110 15.33 -9.96 17.65
C GLU A 110 14.47 -8.79 17.15
N GLY A 111 13.90 -8.95 15.95
CA GLY A 111 13.13 -7.93 15.26
C GLY A 111 11.71 -7.75 15.78
N THR A 112 11.02 -6.80 15.16
CA THR A 112 9.66 -6.39 15.48
C THR A 112 8.67 -6.68 14.36
N VAL A 113 9.16 -6.90 13.14
CA VAL A 113 8.33 -7.12 11.96
C VAL A 113 7.96 -8.60 11.85
N THR A 114 6.67 -8.89 11.70
CA THR A 114 6.10 -10.22 11.60
C THR A 114 5.21 -10.36 10.38
N ALA A 115 4.77 -11.59 10.09
CA ALA A 115 3.77 -11.84 9.06
C ALA A 115 2.38 -11.25 9.37
N ALA A 116 2.11 -10.76 10.59
CA ALA A 116 0.84 -10.09 10.91
C ALA A 116 0.90 -8.57 10.73
N ASN A 117 2.08 -7.97 10.84
CA ASN A 117 2.26 -6.52 10.74
C ASN A 117 3.04 -6.10 9.47
N ALA A 118 3.13 -7.01 8.50
CA ALA A 118 3.62 -6.81 7.15
C ALA A 118 2.53 -7.21 6.15
N SER A 119 2.50 -6.60 4.97
CA SER A 119 1.62 -7.04 3.89
C SER A 119 2.06 -8.39 3.32
N GLY A 120 1.11 -9.07 2.67
CA GLY A 120 1.37 -10.35 2.02
C GLY A 120 2.08 -10.26 0.67
N LEU A 121 2.22 -11.44 0.07
CA LEU A 121 2.50 -11.62 -1.35
C LEU A 121 1.17 -11.88 -2.01
N ASN A 122 0.78 -11.03 -2.95
CA ASN A 122 -0.57 -11.02 -3.48
C ASN A 122 -0.57 -10.84 -4.99
N ASP A 123 -1.62 -11.36 -5.62
CA ASP A 123 -1.90 -11.17 -7.04
C ASP A 123 -3.04 -10.18 -7.21
N GLY A 124 -2.95 -9.32 -8.23
CA GLY A 124 -3.98 -8.34 -8.52
C GLY A 124 -3.58 -7.38 -9.62
N ALA A 125 -4.58 -6.74 -10.22
CA ALA A 125 -4.41 -5.69 -11.22
C ALA A 125 -5.36 -4.54 -10.90
N ALA A 126 -4.92 -3.32 -11.16
CA ALA A 126 -5.73 -2.12 -11.05
C ALA A 126 -5.39 -1.18 -12.20
N ALA A 127 -6.40 -0.47 -12.70
CA ALA A 127 -6.26 0.46 -13.82
C ALA A 127 -7.17 1.67 -13.62
N ALA A 128 -6.79 2.76 -14.27
CA ALA A 128 -7.58 3.99 -14.37
C ALA A 128 -7.54 4.50 -15.82
N LEU A 129 -8.63 5.12 -16.26
CA LEU A 129 -8.69 5.81 -17.54
C LEU A 129 -8.35 7.29 -17.32
N LEU A 130 -7.28 7.77 -17.96
CA LEU A 130 -6.88 9.17 -17.91
C LEU A 130 -7.33 9.90 -19.18
N MET A 131 -7.87 11.09 -19.00
CA MET A 131 -8.30 12.00 -20.05
C MET A 131 -7.97 13.43 -19.66
N THR A 132 -7.75 14.29 -20.66
CA THR A 132 -7.86 15.73 -20.46
C THR A 132 -9.32 16.08 -20.16
N GLU A 133 -9.55 17.10 -19.34
CA GLU A 133 -10.90 17.58 -19.00
C GLU A 133 -11.73 17.96 -20.24
N GLU A 134 -11.10 18.61 -21.23
CA GLU A 134 -11.74 18.95 -22.52
C GLU A 134 -12.30 17.71 -23.24
N GLU A 135 -11.49 16.66 -23.35
CA GLU A 135 -11.89 15.41 -24.01
C GLU A 135 -12.99 14.67 -23.23
N ALA A 136 -12.93 14.67 -21.90
CA ALA A 136 -13.99 14.11 -21.07
C ALA A 136 -15.31 14.86 -21.29
N GLY A 137 -15.27 16.20 -21.34
CA GLY A 137 -16.41 17.05 -21.67
C GLY A 137 -16.96 16.79 -23.07
N ARG A 138 -16.09 16.69 -24.09
CA ARG A 138 -16.48 16.38 -25.47
C ARG A 138 -17.18 15.04 -25.60
N ARG A 139 -16.82 14.05 -24.76
CA ARG A 139 -17.42 12.71 -24.75
C ARG A 139 -18.59 12.55 -23.79
N GLY A 140 -18.91 13.58 -22.98
CA GLY A 140 -19.95 13.48 -21.94
C GLY A 140 -19.59 12.50 -20.81
N ILE A 141 -18.30 12.27 -20.55
CA ILE A 141 -17.83 11.40 -19.47
C ILE A 141 -17.65 12.26 -18.21
N ALA A 142 -18.35 11.92 -17.13
CA ALA A 142 -18.13 12.54 -15.82
C ALA A 142 -16.87 11.95 -15.16
N PRO A 143 -15.78 12.72 -14.97
CA PRO A 143 -14.57 12.18 -14.35
C PRO A 143 -14.76 11.98 -12.84
N LEU A 144 -14.05 11.02 -12.26
CA LEU A 144 -14.12 10.76 -10.80
C LEU A 144 -13.38 11.81 -9.98
N ALA A 145 -12.24 12.28 -10.48
CA ALA A 145 -11.42 13.30 -9.85
C ALA A 145 -10.46 13.91 -10.87
N ARG A 146 -9.86 15.04 -10.49
CA ARG A 146 -8.77 15.72 -11.19
C ARG A 146 -7.45 15.42 -10.49
N ILE A 147 -6.41 15.11 -11.27
CA ILE A 147 -5.04 15.06 -10.76
C ILE A 147 -4.54 16.49 -10.60
N VAL A 148 -4.37 16.95 -9.36
CA VAL A 148 -3.92 18.32 -9.04
C VAL A 148 -2.41 18.41 -9.13
N SER A 149 -1.72 17.43 -8.55
CA SER A 149 -0.26 17.36 -8.56
C SER A 149 0.22 15.94 -8.28
N TRP A 150 1.50 15.71 -8.54
CA TRP A 150 2.20 14.50 -8.14
C TRP A 150 3.69 14.78 -8.00
N ALA A 151 4.37 13.93 -7.24
CA ALA A 151 5.81 13.99 -7.07
C ALA A 151 6.41 12.63 -6.74
N THR A 152 7.68 12.48 -7.11
CA THR A 152 8.55 11.41 -6.64
C THR A 152 9.69 11.99 -5.81
N ALA A 153 10.26 11.17 -4.94
CA ALA A 153 11.42 11.52 -4.14
C ALA A 153 12.28 10.29 -3.85
N GLY A 154 13.59 10.50 -3.71
CA GLY A 154 14.54 9.49 -3.26
C GLY A 154 14.87 9.66 -1.78
N VAL A 155 15.19 8.54 -1.12
CA VAL A 155 15.68 8.42 0.26
C VAL A 155 16.78 7.35 0.28
N ASP A 156 17.46 7.18 1.42
CA ASP A 156 18.40 6.06 1.57
C ASP A 156 17.65 4.71 1.41
N PRO A 157 18.12 3.78 0.57
CA PRO A 157 17.50 2.46 0.42
C PRO A 157 17.35 1.68 1.73
N GLN A 158 18.18 1.93 2.75
CA GLN A 158 18.05 1.30 4.06
C GLN A 158 16.75 1.65 4.80
N ILE A 159 16.15 2.78 4.45
CA ILE A 159 14.91 3.30 5.04
C ILE A 159 13.89 3.62 3.93
N MET A 160 13.87 2.82 2.87
CA MET A 160 13.03 3.04 1.68
C MET A 160 11.55 3.30 2.01
N GLY A 161 11.04 2.70 3.10
CA GLY A 161 9.69 2.90 3.61
C GLY A 161 9.34 4.36 3.93
N THR A 162 10.34 5.23 4.12
CA THR A 162 10.15 6.66 4.39
C THR A 162 9.94 7.51 3.14
N GLY A 163 10.14 6.96 1.94
CA GLY A 163 9.95 7.65 0.66
C GLY A 163 8.64 8.43 0.49
N PRO A 164 7.49 7.96 1.02
CA PRO A 164 6.24 8.73 1.03
C PRO A 164 6.34 10.11 1.66
N ILE A 165 7.21 10.30 2.65
CA ILE A 165 7.33 11.57 3.39
C ILE A 165 7.76 12.71 2.46
N PRO A 166 8.95 12.67 1.81
CA PRO A 166 9.34 13.72 0.89
C PRO A 166 8.49 13.77 -0.38
N ALA A 167 7.96 12.64 -0.86
CA ALA A 167 7.09 12.61 -2.03
C ALA A 167 5.77 13.36 -1.76
N SER A 168 5.11 13.09 -0.62
CA SER A 168 3.86 13.74 -0.23
C SER A 168 4.05 15.23 0.02
N ARG A 169 5.11 15.63 0.74
CA ARG A 169 5.42 17.05 0.98
C ARG A 169 5.56 17.82 -0.34
N ARG A 170 6.27 17.27 -1.32
CA ARG A 170 6.43 17.88 -2.66
C ARG A 170 5.13 17.90 -3.47
N ALA A 171 4.33 16.86 -3.41
CA ALA A 171 3.04 16.82 -4.10
C ALA A 171 2.08 17.88 -3.52
N LEU A 172 1.97 17.95 -2.19
CA LEU A 172 1.16 18.95 -1.49
C LEU A 172 1.62 20.37 -1.80
N GLU A 173 2.93 20.64 -1.77
CA GLU A 173 3.51 21.93 -2.15
C GLU A 173 3.12 22.33 -3.59
N LYS A 174 3.26 21.43 -4.57
CA LYS A 174 2.84 21.67 -5.96
C LYS A 174 1.33 21.91 -6.11
N ALA A 175 0.51 21.29 -5.25
CA ALA A 175 -0.93 21.51 -5.22
C ALA A 175 -1.32 22.82 -4.50
N GLY A 176 -0.38 23.46 -3.80
CA GLY A 176 -0.67 24.59 -2.90
C GLY A 176 -1.51 24.16 -1.67
N TRP A 177 -1.40 22.91 -1.24
CA TRP A 177 -2.16 22.34 -0.12
C TRP A 177 -1.28 22.16 1.11
N LYS A 178 -1.89 22.27 2.29
CA LYS A 178 -1.34 21.80 3.55
C LYS A 178 -1.88 20.40 3.84
N ILE A 179 -1.19 19.65 4.70
CA ILE A 179 -1.66 18.31 5.07
C ILE A 179 -3.05 18.34 5.72
N GLY A 180 -3.34 19.36 6.52
CA GLY A 180 -4.66 19.55 7.13
C GLY A 180 -5.78 19.94 6.17
N ASP A 181 -5.48 20.17 4.89
CA ASP A 181 -6.50 20.40 3.86
C ASP A 181 -6.98 19.08 3.23
N VAL A 182 -6.33 17.95 3.51
CA VAL A 182 -6.64 16.65 2.87
C VAL A 182 -7.75 15.95 3.65
N ASP A 183 -8.82 15.58 2.94
CA ASP A 183 -10.01 14.93 3.54
C ASP A 183 -9.88 13.42 3.62
N LEU A 184 -9.03 12.82 2.78
CA LEU A 184 -8.85 11.38 2.73
C LEU A 184 -7.47 10.98 2.21
N ILE A 185 -6.86 9.99 2.84
CA ILE A 185 -5.50 9.56 2.53
C ILE A 185 -5.48 8.04 2.35
N GLU A 186 -4.89 7.60 1.25
CA GLU A 186 -4.44 6.22 1.08
C GLU A 186 -2.89 6.20 1.11
N ALA A 187 -2.32 5.70 2.20
CA ALA A 187 -0.89 5.54 2.41
C ALA A 187 -0.57 4.05 2.49
N ASN A 188 0.12 3.49 1.48
CA ASN A 188 0.29 2.05 1.37
C ASN A 188 1.02 1.42 2.57
N GLU A 189 0.52 0.26 3.01
CA GLU A 189 0.97 -0.42 4.23
C GLU A 189 1.88 -1.62 3.93
N ALA A 190 3.01 -1.42 3.25
CA ALA A 190 3.94 -2.52 2.98
C ALA A 190 4.41 -3.20 4.30
N PHE A 191 4.68 -2.37 5.30
CA PHE A 191 4.97 -2.77 6.67
C PHE A 191 4.33 -1.78 7.65
N ALA A 192 3.91 -2.23 8.83
CA ALA A 192 3.38 -1.36 9.87
C ALA A 192 4.43 -0.32 10.32
N ALA A 193 5.68 -0.74 10.52
CA ALA A 193 6.79 0.14 10.90
C ALA A 193 6.89 1.39 10.01
N GLN A 194 6.96 1.22 8.69
CA GLN A 194 7.05 2.37 7.78
C GLN A 194 5.76 3.19 7.76
N SER A 195 4.58 2.54 7.85
CA SER A 195 3.29 3.23 7.84
C SER A 195 3.15 4.16 9.06
N CYS A 196 3.55 3.69 10.23
CA CYS A 196 3.59 4.48 11.46
C CYS A 196 4.57 5.64 11.36
N ALA A 197 5.78 5.42 10.83
CA ALA A 197 6.76 6.48 10.61
C ALA A 197 6.24 7.56 9.65
N VAL A 198 5.67 7.16 8.51
CA VAL A 198 5.09 8.08 7.52
C VAL A 198 3.93 8.88 8.12
N THR A 199 3.02 8.21 8.84
CA THR A 199 1.88 8.84 9.51
C THR A 199 2.35 9.90 10.51
N ARG A 200 3.34 9.55 11.35
CA ARG A 200 3.89 10.45 12.36
C ARG A 200 4.59 11.66 11.75
N ASP A 201 5.48 11.46 10.79
CA ASP A 201 6.35 12.53 10.25
C ASP A 201 5.63 13.47 9.27
N LEU A 202 4.57 13.00 8.61
CA LEU A 202 3.68 13.86 7.83
C LEU A 202 2.60 14.53 8.69
N GLY A 203 2.38 14.06 9.92
CA GLY A 203 1.29 14.53 10.78
C GLY A 203 -0.07 14.19 10.21
N LEU A 204 -0.23 12.98 9.66
CA LEU A 204 -1.51 12.53 9.11
C LEU A 204 -2.49 12.26 10.25
N ASP A 205 -3.76 12.64 10.07
CA ASP A 205 -4.84 12.21 10.96
C ASP A 205 -5.16 10.73 10.70
N PRO A 206 -4.93 9.81 11.67
CA PRO A 206 -5.16 8.38 11.47
C PRO A 206 -6.62 8.03 11.13
N SER A 207 -7.58 8.90 11.47
CA SER A 207 -9.00 8.70 11.14
C SER A 207 -9.31 8.93 9.65
N LEU A 208 -8.41 9.60 8.93
CA LEU A 208 -8.50 9.87 7.49
C LEU A 208 -7.61 8.95 6.65
N VAL A 209 -6.74 8.14 7.26
CA VAL A 209 -5.79 7.25 6.59
C VAL A 209 -6.34 5.84 6.47
N ASN A 210 -6.38 5.30 5.24
CA ASN A 210 -6.74 3.92 4.92
C ASN A 210 -8.05 3.51 5.60
N VAL A 211 -9.09 4.31 5.42
CA VAL A 211 -10.36 4.22 6.18
C VAL A 211 -11.14 2.94 5.92
N ASN A 212 -10.81 2.25 4.83
CA ASN A 212 -11.34 0.94 4.46
C ASN A 212 -10.32 -0.18 4.70
N GLY A 213 -9.27 0.06 5.50
CA GLY A 213 -8.14 -0.84 5.67
C GLY A 213 -7.09 -0.65 4.57
N GLY A 214 -5.91 -1.21 4.77
CA GLY A 214 -4.80 -1.06 3.84
C GLY A 214 -4.11 -2.39 3.51
N ALA A 215 -2.90 -2.32 2.99
CA ALA A 215 -2.21 -3.48 2.40
C ALA A 215 -1.84 -4.59 3.40
N ILE A 216 -1.80 -4.32 4.71
CA ILE A 216 -1.64 -5.38 5.72
C ILE A 216 -2.84 -6.33 5.70
N ALA A 217 -4.04 -5.80 5.41
CA ALA A 217 -5.28 -6.56 5.36
C ALA A 217 -5.66 -7.00 3.94
N ILE A 218 -5.56 -6.09 2.97
CA ILE A 218 -6.02 -6.29 1.59
C ILE A 218 -4.95 -6.98 0.74
N GLY A 219 -3.67 -6.77 1.06
CA GLY A 219 -2.55 -7.31 0.32
C GLY A 219 -1.77 -6.30 -0.53
N HIS A 220 -0.61 -6.73 -1.01
CA HIS A 220 0.36 -5.89 -1.73
C HIS A 220 0.85 -6.55 -3.04
N PRO A 221 0.02 -6.56 -4.12
CA PRO A 221 0.49 -6.90 -5.45
C PRO A 221 1.42 -5.80 -5.96
N ILE A 222 2.74 -5.98 -5.85
CA ILE A 222 3.76 -4.91 -5.93
C ILE A 222 3.53 -3.96 -7.12
N GLY A 223 3.40 -4.51 -8.32
CA GLY A 223 3.23 -3.72 -9.56
C GLY A 223 1.86 -3.04 -9.70
N ALA A 224 0.82 -3.53 -9.02
CA ALA A 224 -0.53 -2.99 -9.09
C ALA A 224 -0.90 -2.10 -7.89
N SER A 225 -0.17 -2.18 -6.79
CA SER A 225 -0.56 -1.59 -5.51
C SER A 225 -0.74 -0.08 -5.56
N GLY A 226 0.06 0.63 -6.36
CA GLY A 226 -0.10 2.07 -6.55
C GLY A 226 -1.42 2.45 -7.24
N ALA A 227 -1.81 1.70 -8.26
CA ALA A 227 -3.11 1.88 -8.90
C ALA A 227 -4.27 1.39 -8.02
N ARG A 228 -4.03 0.35 -7.20
CA ARG A 228 -5.04 -0.20 -6.27
C ARG A 228 -5.39 0.82 -5.18
N ILE A 229 -4.40 1.40 -4.48
CA ILE A 229 -4.66 2.46 -3.48
C ILE A 229 -5.31 3.69 -4.12
N LEU A 230 -4.96 4.03 -5.36
CA LEU A 230 -5.56 5.13 -6.10
C LEU A 230 -7.05 4.88 -6.35
N ASN A 231 -7.41 3.67 -6.80
CA ASN A 231 -8.81 3.31 -7.02
C ASN A 231 -9.59 3.35 -5.71
N THR A 232 -9.10 2.70 -4.65
CA THR A 232 -9.75 2.73 -3.33
C THR A 232 -9.97 4.17 -2.84
N LEU A 233 -8.97 5.06 -3.01
CA LEU A 233 -9.10 6.47 -2.68
C LEU A 233 -10.23 7.14 -3.46
N LEU A 234 -10.26 6.98 -4.79
CA LEU A 234 -11.25 7.63 -5.67
C LEU A 234 -12.68 7.20 -5.35
N PHE A 235 -12.91 5.90 -5.18
CA PHE A 235 -14.24 5.37 -4.85
C PHE A 235 -14.70 5.80 -3.46
N GLU A 236 -13.81 5.78 -2.48
CA GLU A 236 -14.13 6.23 -1.13
C GLU A 236 -14.35 7.74 -1.07
N MET A 237 -13.56 8.55 -1.78
CA MET A 237 -13.78 10.00 -1.92
C MET A 237 -15.18 10.30 -2.44
N LYS A 238 -15.58 9.64 -3.52
CA LYS A 238 -16.93 9.76 -4.09
C LYS A 238 -18.01 9.35 -3.08
N ARG A 239 -17.83 8.22 -2.39
CA ARG A 239 -18.80 7.67 -1.44
C ARG A 239 -19.05 8.59 -0.25
N ARG A 240 -18.00 9.23 0.29
CA ARG A 240 -18.10 10.11 1.47
C ARG A 240 -18.22 11.60 1.16
N GLY A 241 -18.15 11.98 -0.12
CA GLY A 241 -18.14 13.38 -0.54
C GLY A 241 -16.86 14.14 -0.18
N ALA A 242 -15.73 13.44 -0.02
CA ALA A 242 -14.43 14.06 0.23
C ALA A 242 -13.95 14.82 -1.02
N LYS A 243 -13.33 15.98 -0.81
CA LYS A 243 -12.93 16.89 -1.89
C LYS A 243 -11.45 16.76 -2.22
N LYS A 244 -10.57 16.57 -1.25
CA LYS A 244 -9.13 16.49 -1.44
C LYS A 244 -8.58 15.15 -0.95
N GLY A 245 -7.93 14.43 -1.86
CA GLY A 245 -7.34 13.12 -1.61
C GLY A 245 -5.82 13.11 -1.77
N LEU A 246 -5.14 12.25 -1.01
CA LEU A 246 -3.72 11.95 -1.16
C LEU A 246 -3.51 10.44 -1.26
N ALA A 247 -2.93 9.97 -2.37
CA ALA A 247 -2.43 8.60 -2.49
C ALA A 247 -0.89 8.61 -2.44
N THR A 248 -0.27 7.78 -1.60
CA THR A 248 1.19 7.71 -1.48
C THR A 248 1.71 6.31 -1.13
N LEU A 249 2.89 5.95 -1.63
CA LEU A 249 3.55 4.66 -1.32
C LEU A 249 5.08 4.72 -1.39
N CYS A 250 5.71 3.83 -0.63
CA CYS A 250 7.15 3.60 -0.65
C CYS A 250 7.55 2.65 -1.79
N ILE A 251 8.81 2.73 -2.23
CA ILE A 251 9.35 1.94 -3.33
C ILE A 251 10.71 1.39 -2.93
N GLY A 252 10.89 0.07 -3.09
CA GLY A 252 12.17 -0.60 -2.86
C GLY A 252 13.32 0.06 -3.64
N GLY A 253 14.52 0.07 -3.05
CA GLY A 253 15.65 0.83 -3.59
C GLY A 253 15.66 2.32 -3.22
N GLY A 254 14.76 2.76 -2.32
CA GLY A 254 14.86 4.09 -1.69
C GLY A 254 14.10 5.19 -2.43
N MET A 255 12.83 4.97 -2.77
CA MET A 255 12.00 6.01 -3.39
C MET A 255 10.59 6.06 -2.80
N GLY A 256 9.85 7.11 -3.12
CA GLY A 256 8.42 7.20 -2.91
C GLY A 256 7.74 8.01 -4.00
N VAL A 257 6.42 7.82 -4.12
CA VAL A 257 5.55 8.56 -5.05
C VAL A 257 4.29 8.98 -4.31
N ALA A 258 3.80 10.18 -4.61
CA ALA A 258 2.55 10.70 -4.08
C ALA A 258 1.76 11.44 -5.16
N MET A 259 0.44 11.41 -5.06
CA MET A 259 -0.51 12.06 -5.96
C MET A 259 -1.62 12.74 -5.17
N CYS A 260 -1.88 14.02 -5.48
CA CYS A 260 -2.97 14.81 -4.93
C CYS A 260 -4.14 14.84 -5.92
N LEU A 261 -5.34 14.53 -5.43
CA LEU A 261 -6.56 14.41 -6.22
C LEU A 261 -7.64 15.33 -5.69
N GLU A 262 -8.39 15.96 -6.59
CA GLU A 262 -9.54 16.80 -6.22
C GLU A 262 -10.82 16.26 -6.88
N ALA A 263 -11.87 16.09 -6.10
CA ALA A 263 -13.19 15.72 -6.62
C ALA A 263 -13.77 16.85 -7.48
N LEU A 264 -14.40 16.49 -8.61
CA LEU A 264 -15.08 17.42 -9.53
C LEU A 264 -16.56 17.59 -9.17
#